data_AF-A0A2K9B1C4-F1
#
_entry.id   AF-A0A2K9B1C4-F1
#
_cell.length_a   1.000
_cell.length_b   1.000
_cell.length_c   1.000
_cell.angle_alpha   90.00
_cell.angle_beta   90.00
_cell.angle_gamma   90.00
#
_symmetry.space_group_name_H-M   'P 1'
#
loop_
_entity.id
_entity.type
_entity.pdbx_description
1 polymer ?
#
loop_
_entity_poly.entity_id
_entity_poly.type
_entity_poly.pdbx_seq_one_letter_code
_entity_poly.pdbx_strand_id
1 'polypeptide(L)'
;MFLECSIRPNGTFVWRDYDHHKGVCDFDEFRVRIITLAADEYLDKAKGKRKQWASLCDSADTPMPESLAAVVSDMENKANRLKALLESDDPPLLDGRDIAILKELKPYGVVKPEEESQRLRELGVLERRYYIDQVFDALTDKGEKALEFASHVERTKRRRTS
;
A
#
# COMPACT_ATOMS: atom_id res chain seq x y z
N MET A 1 -1.09 10.24 4.94
CA MET A 1 -0.08 11.19 5.45
C MET A 1 -0.01 11.12 6.98
N PHE A 2 1.15 11.36 7.61
CA PHE A 2 1.27 11.39 9.08
C PHE A 2 0.78 12.71 9.67
N LEU A 3 0.13 12.62 10.83
CA LEU A 3 -0.25 13.74 11.68
C LEU A 3 0.90 14.13 12.62
N GLU A 4 1.58 13.14 13.20
CA GLU A 4 2.71 13.34 14.11
C GLU A 4 3.78 12.27 13.83
N CYS A 5 5.06 12.65 13.91
CA CYS A 5 6.19 11.72 13.87
C CYS A 5 7.29 12.22 14.81
N SER A 6 7.90 11.30 15.57
CA SER A 6 9.00 11.58 16.49
C SER A 6 10.01 10.42 16.50
N ILE A 7 11.27 10.73 16.78
CA ILE A 7 12.35 9.74 16.88
C ILE A 7 12.68 9.51 18.35
N ARG A 8 12.72 8.25 18.77
CA ARG A 8 13.11 7.86 20.12
C ARG A 8 14.64 7.80 20.25
N PRO A 9 15.19 7.87 21.49
CA PRO A 9 16.64 7.76 21.71
C PRO A 9 17.28 6.46 21.19
N ASN A 10 16.50 5.38 21.07
CA ASN A 10 16.94 4.11 20.50
C ASN A 10 16.86 4.07 18.96
N GLY A 11 16.58 5.20 18.30
CA GLY A 11 16.54 5.30 16.84
C GLY A 11 15.22 4.88 16.18
N THR A 12 14.21 4.43 16.94
CA THR A 12 12.92 4.06 16.35
C THR A 12 12.00 5.26 16.16
N PHE A 13 11.16 5.19 15.13
CA PHE A 13 10.19 6.20 14.77
C PHE A 13 8.84 5.86 15.41
N VAL A 14 8.23 6.83 16.07
CA VAL A 14 6.84 6.76 16.53
C VAL A 14 6.02 7.70 15.68
N TRP A 15 4.97 7.19 15.07
CA TRP A 15 4.14 7.97 14.17
C TRP A 15 2.65 7.82 14.50
N ARG A 16 1.86 8.80 14.09
CA ARG A 16 0.40 8.78 14.05
C ARG A 16 -0.08 9.30 12.70
N ASP A 17 -1.04 8.67 12.07
CA ASP A 17 -1.66 9.16 10.82
C ASP A 17 -3.01 9.86 11.06
N TYR A 18 -3.58 10.44 10.01
CA TYR A 18 -4.88 11.15 10.07
C TYR A 18 -6.05 10.23 10.47
N ASP A 19 -5.94 8.92 10.22
CA ASP A 19 -6.91 7.92 10.65
C ASP A 19 -6.68 7.48 12.11
N HIS A 20 -5.80 8.18 12.82
CA HIS A 20 -5.37 7.92 14.20
C HIS A 20 -4.68 6.56 14.38
N HIS A 21 -4.29 5.86 13.30
CA HIS A 21 -3.40 4.73 13.46
C HIS A 21 -2.08 5.24 14.02
N LYS A 22 -1.48 4.46 14.91
CA LYS A 22 -0.17 4.76 15.46
C LYS A 22 0.71 3.53 15.34
N GLY A 23 2.00 3.74 15.21
CA GLY A 23 2.96 2.66 15.11
C GLY A 23 4.32 3.05 15.65
N VAL A 24 5.14 2.03 15.86
CA VAL A 24 6.56 2.19 16.14
C VAL A 24 7.29 1.36 15.11
N CYS A 25 8.21 1.97 14.37
CA CYS A 25 8.94 1.30 13.31
C CYS A 25 10.40 1.76 13.25
N ASP A 26 11.24 1.06 12.49
CA ASP A 26 12.59 1.53 12.17
C ASP A 26 12.57 2.57 11.03
N PHE A 27 13.76 2.99 10.61
CA PHE A 27 13.91 3.98 9.53
C PHE A 27 13.45 3.44 8.18
N ASP A 28 13.73 2.17 7.87
CA ASP A 28 13.46 1.59 6.56
C ASP A 28 11.95 1.45 6.35
N GLU A 29 11.25 0.92 7.35
CA GLU A 29 9.79 0.90 7.35
C GLU A 29 9.21 2.32 7.29
N PHE A 30 9.75 3.26 8.07
CA PHE A 30 9.27 4.64 8.07
C PHE A 30 9.39 5.29 6.68
N ARG A 31 10.55 5.11 6.03
CA ARG A 31 10.84 5.61 4.67
C ARG A 31 9.87 5.03 3.65
N VAL A 32 9.68 3.71 3.65
CA VAL A 32 8.72 3.04 2.76
C VAL A 32 7.31 3.59 3.00
N ARG A 33 6.93 3.75 4.27
CA ARG A 33 5.59 4.17 4.66
C ARG A 33 5.28 5.62 4.25
N ILE A 34 6.18 6.56 4.50
CA ILE A 34 5.97 7.96 4.11
C ILE A 34 5.89 8.11 2.58
N ILE A 35 6.77 7.45 1.84
CA ILE A 35 6.82 7.53 0.38
C ILE A 35 5.53 6.96 -0.21
N THR A 36 5.14 5.76 0.22
CA THR A 36 3.94 5.06 -0.28
C THR A 36 2.68 5.88 0.01
N LEU A 37 2.49 6.32 1.26
CA LEU A 37 1.30 7.09 1.64
C LEU A 37 1.22 8.46 0.94
N ALA A 38 2.36 9.11 0.70
CA ALA A 38 2.39 10.37 -0.04
C ALA A 38 2.05 10.16 -1.52
N ALA A 39 2.59 9.10 -2.13
CA ALA A 39 2.28 8.76 -3.52
C ALA A 39 0.79 8.42 -3.70
N ASP A 40 0.22 7.62 -2.80
CA ASP A 40 -1.19 7.24 -2.85
C ASP A 40 -2.11 8.45 -2.64
N GLU A 41 -1.74 9.42 -1.79
CA GLU A 41 -2.50 10.65 -1.65
C GLU A 41 -2.56 11.47 -2.95
N TYR A 42 -1.47 11.55 -3.71
CA TYR A 42 -1.48 12.20 -5.02
C TYR A 42 -2.37 11.46 -6.02
N LEU A 43 -2.33 10.12 -6.02
CA LEU A 43 -3.19 9.30 -6.88
C LEU A 43 -4.67 9.45 -6.51
N ASP A 44 -5.00 9.48 -5.23
CA ASP A 44 -6.36 9.68 -4.74
C ASP A 44 -6.90 11.07 -5.10
N LYS A 45 -6.06 12.12 -4.99
CA LYS A 45 -6.42 13.46 -5.46
C LYS A 45 -6.65 13.49 -6.98
N ALA A 46 -5.79 12.85 -7.76
CA ALA A 46 -5.95 12.73 -9.22
C ALA A 46 -7.25 12.01 -9.59
N LYS A 47 -7.53 10.87 -8.94
CA LYS A 47 -8.76 10.09 -9.08
C LYS A 47 -10.00 10.89 -8.65
N GLY A 48 -9.92 11.62 -7.55
CA GLY A 48 -10.97 12.51 -7.05
C GLY A 48 -11.34 13.58 -8.07
N LYS A 49 -10.35 14.23 -8.69
CA LYS A 49 -10.57 15.22 -9.76
C LYS A 49 -11.25 14.63 -10.99
N ARG A 50 -10.84 13.43 -11.42
CA ARG A 50 -11.52 12.71 -12.52
C ARG A 50 -12.97 12.41 -12.20
N LYS A 51 -13.25 11.93 -10.99
CA LYS A 51 -14.62 11.67 -10.53
C LYS A 51 -15.46 12.94 -10.47
N GLN A 52 -14.89 14.03 -9.96
CA GLN A 52 -15.58 15.33 -9.91
C GLN A 52 -15.92 15.83 -11.31
N TRP A 53 -14.99 15.73 -12.27
CA TRP A 53 -15.27 16.05 -13.67
C TRP A 53 -16.39 15.18 -14.23
N ALA A 54 -16.29 13.86 -14.07
CA ALA A 54 -17.32 12.94 -14.56
C ALA A 54 -18.71 13.21 -13.96
N SER A 55 -18.78 13.70 -12.70
CA SER A 55 -20.06 14.07 -12.07
C SER A 55 -20.66 15.38 -12.57
N LEU A 56 -19.86 16.24 -13.20
CA LEU A 56 -20.32 17.50 -13.79
C LEU A 56 -20.77 17.34 -15.25
N CYS A 57 -20.46 16.20 -15.87
CA CYS A 57 -20.78 15.92 -17.26
C CYS A 57 -21.98 14.97 -17.34
N ASP A 58 -22.97 15.31 -18.15
CA ASP A 58 -24.15 14.45 -18.39
C ASP A 58 -23.81 13.19 -19.19
N SER A 59 -22.67 13.16 -19.90
CA SER A 59 -22.14 12.00 -20.59
C SER A 59 -20.75 11.63 -20.11
N ALA A 60 -20.51 10.32 -19.92
CA ALA A 60 -19.21 9.77 -19.55
C ALA A 60 -18.12 10.02 -20.60
N ASP A 61 -18.51 10.35 -21.83
CA ASP A 61 -17.61 10.60 -22.97
C ASP A 61 -17.13 12.05 -23.06
N THR A 62 -17.58 12.95 -22.18
CA THR A 62 -17.15 14.35 -22.23
C THR A 62 -15.67 14.46 -21.82
N PRO A 63 -14.76 14.88 -22.72
CA PRO A 63 -13.34 14.94 -22.41
C PRO A 63 -13.05 16.01 -21.37
N MET A 64 -12.11 15.71 -20.48
CA MET A 64 -11.65 16.65 -19.47
C MET A 64 -10.98 17.86 -20.11
N PRO A 65 -11.24 19.10 -19.64
CA PRO A 65 -10.55 20.29 -20.12
C PRO A 65 -9.05 20.16 -19.90
N GLU A 66 -8.26 20.62 -20.87
CA GLU A 66 -6.80 20.46 -20.89
C GLU A 66 -6.13 20.96 -19.60
N SER A 67 -6.58 22.10 -19.06
CA SER A 67 -6.05 22.65 -17.81
C SER A 67 -6.26 21.71 -16.60
N LEU A 68 -7.39 21.01 -16.53
CA LEU A 68 -7.66 20.04 -15.48
C LEU A 68 -6.91 18.72 -15.73
N ALA A 69 -6.83 18.30 -16.99
CA ALA A 69 -6.06 17.12 -17.38
C ALA A 69 -4.57 17.27 -17.05
N ALA A 70 -3.99 18.45 -17.28
CA ALA A 70 -2.61 18.77 -16.92
C ALA A 70 -2.38 18.68 -15.39
N VAL A 71 -3.32 19.17 -14.58
CA VAL A 71 -3.24 19.05 -13.11
C VAL A 71 -3.31 17.59 -12.66
N VAL A 72 -4.20 16.80 -13.25
CA VAL A 72 -4.32 15.36 -12.95
C VAL A 72 -3.03 14.63 -13.32
N SER A 73 -2.48 14.91 -14.50
CA SER A 73 -1.22 14.32 -14.97
C SER A 73 -0.03 14.71 -14.08
N ASP A 74 0.07 15.97 -13.66
CA ASP A 74 1.11 16.42 -12.72
C ASP A 74 1.05 15.67 -11.38
N MET A 75 -0.16 15.45 -10.84
CA MET A 75 -0.34 14.67 -9.62
C MET A 75 0.12 13.21 -9.79
N GLU A 76 -0.23 12.55 -10.89
CA GLU A 76 0.23 11.18 -11.18
C GLU A 76 1.73 11.10 -11.38
N ASN A 77 2.32 12.06 -12.09
CA ASN A 77 3.76 12.15 -12.28
C ASN A 77 4.49 12.33 -10.94
N LYS A 78 3.95 13.14 -10.03
CA LYS A 78 4.49 13.27 -8.66
C LYS A 78 4.41 11.95 -7.89
N ALA A 79 3.29 11.24 -7.97
CA ALA A 79 3.16 9.92 -7.36
C ALA A 79 4.18 8.93 -7.93
N ASN A 80 4.37 8.89 -9.24
CA ASN A 80 5.34 8.02 -9.89
C ASN A 80 6.78 8.36 -9.48
N ARG A 81 7.12 9.65 -9.39
CA ARG A 81 8.43 10.11 -8.90
C ARG A 81 8.68 9.72 -7.45
N LEU A 82 7.66 9.75 -6.60
CA LEU A 82 7.76 9.28 -5.22
C LEU A 82 7.97 7.76 -5.18
N LYS A 83 7.17 6.98 -5.90
CA LYS A 83 7.31 5.52 -5.98
C LYS A 83 8.68 5.10 -6.51
N ALA A 84 9.28 5.87 -7.41
CA ALA A 84 10.63 5.63 -7.92
C ALA A 84 11.76 5.83 -6.88
N LEU A 85 11.46 6.40 -5.70
CA LEU A 85 12.40 6.48 -4.58
C LEU A 85 12.43 5.21 -3.72
N LEU A 86 11.51 4.27 -3.97
CA LEU A 86 11.52 2.95 -3.35
C LEU A 86 12.52 2.05 -4.09
N GLU A 87 13.24 1.25 -3.33
CA GLU A 87 14.11 0.21 -3.85
C GLU A 87 13.25 -0.98 -4.30
N SER A 88 13.73 -1.75 -5.28
CA SER A 88 13.02 -2.93 -5.77
C SER A 88 12.73 -3.94 -4.65
N ASP A 89 13.64 -4.03 -3.68
CA ASP A 89 13.55 -4.98 -2.57
C ASP A 89 12.76 -4.44 -1.37
N ASP A 90 12.31 -3.17 -1.42
CA ASP A 90 11.49 -2.58 -0.35
C ASP A 90 10.16 -3.35 -0.21
N PRO A 91 9.77 -3.77 1.01
CA PRO A 91 8.49 -4.44 1.24
C PRO A 91 7.31 -3.52 0.93
N PRO A 92 6.26 -3.98 0.21
CA PRO A 92 5.09 -3.15 -0.04
C PRO A 92 4.26 -2.97 1.24
N LEU A 93 3.51 -1.86 1.33
CA LEU A 93 2.45 -1.75 2.32
C LEU A 93 1.23 -2.59 1.89
N LEU A 94 0.92 -3.62 2.66
CA LEU A 94 -0.20 -4.50 2.38
C LEU A 94 -1.53 -3.88 2.83
N ASP A 95 -2.57 -4.09 2.02
CA ASP A 95 -3.93 -3.77 2.43
C ASP A 95 -4.52 -4.87 3.34
N GLY A 96 -5.72 -4.62 3.88
CA GLY A 96 -6.36 -5.58 4.80
C GLY A 96 -6.69 -6.94 4.18
N ARG A 97 -6.92 -6.99 2.86
CA ARG A 97 -7.23 -8.21 2.14
C ARG A 97 -5.96 -9.03 1.93
N ASP A 98 -4.88 -8.38 1.53
CA ASP A 98 -3.59 -9.00 1.29
C ASP A 98 -3.02 -9.58 2.58
N ILE A 99 -3.12 -8.82 3.68
CA ILE A 99 -2.73 -9.29 5.02
C ILE A 99 -3.50 -10.57 5.39
N ALA A 100 -4.81 -10.62 5.13
CA ALA A 100 -5.62 -11.79 5.46
C ALA A 100 -5.21 -13.01 4.64
N ILE A 101 -5.04 -12.85 3.31
CA ILE A 101 -4.62 -13.91 2.41
C ILE A 101 -3.27 -14.48 2.84
N LEU A 102 -2.28 -13.61 3.09
CA LEU A 102 -0.92 -14.03 3.42
C LEU A 102 -0.82 -14.67 4.81
N LYS A 103 -1.60 -14.21 5.79
CA LYS A 103 -1.65 -14.83 7.14
C LYS A 103 -2.33 -16.19 7.15
N GLU A 104 -3.30 -16.42 6.26
CA GLU A 104 -4.02 -17.69 6.15
C GLU A 104 -3.36 -18.68 5.19
N LEU A 105 -2.24 -18.30 4.56
CA LEU A 105 -1.49 -19.17 3.65
C LEU A 105 -1.03 -20.43 4.37
N LYS A 106 -1.61 -21.56 3.99
CA LYS A 106 -1.23 -22.87 4.54
C LYS A 106 0.09 -23.33 3.93
N PRO A 107 0.92 -24.10 4.67
CA PRO A 107 2.03 -24.82 4.09
C PRO A 107 1.55 -25.67 2.91
N TYR A 108 2.27 -25.62 1.79
CA TYR A 108 1.92 -26.30 0.54
C TYR A 108 0.55 -25.88 -0.07
N GLY A 109 -0.01 -24.76 0.39
CA GLY A 109 -1.24 -24.18 -0.14
C GLY A 109 -0.98 -23.30 -1.37
N VAL A 110 -2.00 -23.17 -2.22
CA VAL A 110 -2.01 -22.22 -3.34
C VAL A 110 -3.04 -21.15 -3.02
N VAL A 111 -2.65 -19.87 -3.18
CA VAL A 111 -3.57 -18.75 -3.01
C VAL A 111 -4.64 -18.84 -4.10
N LYS A 112 -5.91 -18.72 -3.68
CA LYS A 112 -7.06 -18.68 -4.59
C LYS A 112 -7.83 -17.37 -4.42
N PRO A 113 -8.36 -16.81 -5.52
CA PRO A 113 -8.24 -17.31 -6.90
C PRO A 113 -6.85 -17.04 -7.50
N GLU A 114 -6.54 -17.64 -8.67
CA GLU A 114 -5.21 -17.57 -9.29
C GLU A 114 -4.80 -16.12 -9.61
N GLU A 115 -5.75 -15.24 -9.89
CA GLU A 115 -5.52 -13.82 -10.14
C GLU A 115 -4.93 -13.12 -8.91
N GLU A 116 -5.36 -13.49 -7.70
CA GLU A 116 -4.78 -12.95 -6.46
C GLU A 116 -3.38 -13.51 -6.21
N SER A 117 -3.18 -14.81 -6.46
CA SER A 117 -1.85 -15.41 -6.38
C SER A 117 -0.88 -14.73 -7.35
N GLN A 118 -1.31 -14.51 -8.60
CA GLN A 118 -0.50 -13.82 -9.60
C GLN A 118 -0.17 -12.39 -9.17
N ARG A 119 -1.15 -11.60 -8.73
CA ARG A 119 -0.91 -10.22 -8.27
C ARG A 119 0.06 -10.16 -7.10
N LEU A 120 -0.08 -11.05 -6.12
CA LEU A 120 0.82 -11.12 -4.96
C LEU A 120 2.24 -11.59 -5.35
N ARG A 121 2.37 -12.43 -6.38
CA ARG A 121 3.67 -12.78 -6.97
C ARG A 121 4.30 -11.62 -7.74
N GLU A 122 3.51 -10.84 -8.48
CA GLU A 122 3.98 -9.63 -9.17
C GLU A 122 4.42 -8.54 -8.17
N LEU A 123 3.81 -8.49 -6.99
CA LEU A 123 4.26 -7.65 -5.87
C LEU A 123 5.55 -8.16 -5.20
N GLY A 124 6.00 -9.37 -5.54
CA GLY A 124 7.19 -10.02 -4.99
C GLY A 124 7.03 -10.51 -3.54
N VAL A 125 5.81 -10.54 -2.99
CA VAL A 125 5.54 -11.02 -1.63
C VAL A 125 5.26 -12.52 -1.56
N LEU A 126 4.97 -13.13 -2.71
CA LEU A 126 4.83 -14.56 -2.88
C LEU A 126 5.73 -15.05 -4.01
N GLU A 127 6.11 -16.32 -3.92
CA GLU A 127 6.67 -17.06 -5.05
C GLU A 127 5.97 -18.41 -5.18
N ARG A 128 5.82 -18.87 -6.43
CA ARG A 128 5.28 -20.20 -6.69
C ARG A 128 6.41 -21.21 -6.76
N ARG A 129 6.37 -22.19 -5.87
CA ARG A 129 7.34 -23.29 -5.81
C ARG A 129 6.73 -24.55 -6.41
N TYR A 130 7.61 -25.34 -7.02
CA TYR A 130 7.30 -26.61 -7.65
C TYR A 130 8.18 -27.67 -7.00
N TYR A 131 7.59 -28.64 -6.33
CA TYR A 131 8.32 -29.75 -5.71
C TYR A 131 7.69 -31.07 -6.13
N ILE A 132 8.41 -31.80 -6.99
CA ILE A 132 8.00 -33.09 -7.58
C ILE A 132 6.61 -33.01 -8.25
N ASP A 133 5.55 -33.23 -7.48
CA ASP A 133 4.14 -33.26 -7.89
C ASP A 133 3.29 -32.17 -7.22
N GLN A 134 3.90 -31.30 -6.42
CA GLN A 134 3.24 -30.25 -5.66
C GLN A 134 3.55 -28.87 -6.23
N VAL A 135 2.51 -28.06 -6.35
CA VAL A 135 2.58 -26.63 -6.64
C VAL A 135 2.02 -25.91 -5.43
N PHE A 136 2.78 -24.96 -4.90
CA PHE A 136 2.34 -24.17 -3.76
C PHE A 136 2.95 -22.77 -3.79
N ASP A 137 2.26 -21.84 -3.15
CA ASP A 137 2.75 -20.49 -2.96
C ASP A 137 3.47 -20.43 -1.60
N ALA A 138 4.62 -19.76 -1.59
CA ALA A 138 5.42 -19.52 -0.40
C ALA A 138 5.64 -18.02 -0.22
N LEU A 139 5.66 -17.57 1.03
CA LEU A 139 6.10 -16.22 1.37
C LEU A 139 7.57 -16.06 1.01
N THR A 140 7.89 -14.92 0.40
CA THR A 140 9.27 -14.46 0.23
C THR A 140 9.71 -13.69 1.47
N ASP A 141 11.01 -13.46 1.65
CA ASP A 141 11.53 -12.59 2.71
C ASP A 141 10.88 -11.20 2.67
N LYS A 142 10.62 -10.70 1.46
CA LYS A 142 9.90 -9.44 1.22
C LYS A 142 8.45 -9.51 1.72
N GLY A 143 7.76 -10.63 1.50
CA GLY A 143 6.41 -10.88 2.01
C GLY A 143 6.36 -10.99 3.53
N GLU A 144 7.36 -11.64 4.15
CA GLU A 144 7.48 -11.71 5.61
C GLU A 144 7.67 -10.32 6.22
N LYS A 145 8.60 -9.52 5.68
CA LYS A 145 8.80 -8.13 6.12
C LYS A 145 7.56 -7.26 5.92
N ALA A 146 6.82 -7.46 4.82
CA ALA A 146 5.57 -6.72 4.58
C ALA A 146 4.49 -7.04 5.62
N LEU A 147 4.41 -8.31 6.08
CA LEU A 147 3.55 -8.71 7.19
C LEU A 147 4.03 -8.16 8.53
N GLU A 148 5.34 -8.06 8.74
CA GLU A 148 5.93 -7.42 9.92
C GLU A 148 5.54 -5.93 9.99
N PHE A 149 5.71 -5.18 8.89
CA PHE A 149 5.26 -3.78 8.79
C PHE A 149 3.76 -3.63 9.11
N ALA A 150 2.94 -4.54 8.59
CA ALA A 150 1.51 -4.56 8.88
C ALA A 150 1.19 -4.83 10.37
N SER A 151 2.08 -5.52 11.09
CA SER A 151 1.93 -5.83 12.52
C SER A 151 2.30 -4.65 13.44
N HIS A 152 3.18 -3.75 12.98
CA HIS A 152 3.59 -2.55 13.72
C HIS A 152 2.54 -1.44 13.77
N VAL A 153 1.41 -1.63 13.09
CA VAL A 153 0.29 -0.68 13.06
C VAL A 153 -0.74 -1.03 14.14
N GLU A 154 -0.79 -0.27 15.23
CA GLU A 154 -1.92 -0.31 16.15
C GLU A 154 -3.10 0.47 15.57
N ARG A 155 -4.16 -0.24 15.19
CA ARG A 155 -5.45 0.39 14.86
C ARG A 155 -6.18 0.77 16.15
N THR A 156 -6.14 2.04 16.55
CA THR A 156 -6.96 2.53 17.67
C THR A 156 -8.42 2.66 17.23
N LYS A 157 -9.19 1.57 17.32
CA LYS A 157 -10.66 1.65 17.32
C LYS A 157 -11.17 1.44 18.74
N ARG A 158 -11.51 2.53 19.45
CA ARG A 158 -12.61 2.65 20.44
C ARG A 158 -12.55 3.99 21.18
N ARG A 159 -13.46 4.91 20.83
CA ARG A 159 -14.28 5.78 21.72
C ARG A 159 -14.97 6.88 20.90
N ARG A 160 -16.05 6.52 20.22
CA ARG A 160 -17.17 7.43 19.90
C ARG A 160 -18.48 6.66 20.13
N THR A 161 -18.63 6.20 21.37
CA THR A 161 -19.93 5.84 21.98
C THR A 161 -19.79 6.18 23.45
N SER A 162 -20.02 7.45 23.75
CA SER A 162 -20.48 7.96 25.06
C SER A 162 -21.28 9.22 24.75
#